data_AF-A0A9E1EEL4-F1
#
_entry.id   AF-A0A9E1EEL4-F1
#
_cell.length_a   1.000
_cell.length_b   1.000
_cell.length_c   1.000
_cell.angle_alpha   90.00
_cell.angle_beta   90.00
_cell.angle_gamma   90.00
#
_symmetry.space_group_name_H-M   'P 1'
#
loop_
_entity.id
_entity.type
_entity.pdbx_description
1 polymer ?
#
loop_
_entity_poly.entity_id
_entity_poly.type
_entity_poly.pdbx_seq_one_letter_code
_entity_poly.pdbx_strand_id
1 'polypeptide(L)' 'MIKVKARANYGFAGTDTEFEEEFPDDTSDIEIEETMKDIVMEQVDWSWEKVEYKLERQLERMEDE' A
#
# COMPACT_ATOMS: atom_id res chain seq x y z
N MET A 1 -1.87 -4.31 -11.05
CA MET A 1 -1.47 -4.78 -9.72
C MET A 1 -1.54 -3.59 -8.79
N ILE A 2 -2.12 -3.77 -7.59
CA ILE A 2 -2.22 -2.73 -6.58
C ILE A 2 -0.95 -2.80 -5.73
N LYS A 3 -0.13 -1.75 -5.77
CA LYS A 3 0.98 -1.62 -4.83
C LYS A 3 0.47 -0.97 -3.55
N VAL A 4 0.82 -1.53 -2.41
CA VAL A 4 0.40 -1.04 -1.09
C VAL A 4 1.64 -0.75 -0.25
N LYS A 5 1.58 0.34 0.51
CA LYS A 5 2.62 0.71 1.46
C LYS A 5 2.02 0.84 2.84
N ALA A 6 2.57 0.12 3.83
CA ALA A 6 2.25 0.30 5.24
C ALA A 6 3.40 0.97 5.98
N ARG A 7 3.05 1.77 6.99
CA ARG A 7 3.98 2.39 7.92
C ARG A 7 3.60 1.99 9.34
N ALA A 8 4.57 1.48 10.07
CA ALA A 8 4.43 0.95 11.41
C ALA A 8 5.31 1.72 12.38
N ASN A 9 4.73 2.21 13.48
CA ASN A 9 5.46 2.91 14.53
C ASN A 9 5.71 1.99 15.73
N TYR A 10 6.88 1.37 15.78
CA TYR A 10 7.23 0.42 16.85
C TYR A 10 7.60 1.08 18.19
N GLY A 11 7.46 2.40 18.35
CA GLY A 11 7.67 3.14 19.61
C GLY A 11 9.10 3.11 20.19
N PHE A 12 9.98 2.28 19.65
CA PHE A 12 11.38 2.16 20.06
C PHE A 12 12.22 3.16 19.24
N ALA A 13 12.57 4.28 19.88
CA ALA A 13 13.55 5.25 19.37
C ALA A 13 13.31 5.76 17.93
N GLY A 14 12.07 6.06 17.54
CA GLY A 14 11.77 6.65 16.23
C GLY A 14 12.01 5.72 15.04
N THR A 15 11.99 4.41 15.26
CA THR A 15 12.06 3.42 14.18
C THR A 15 10.67 3.28 13.55
N ASP A 16 10.35 4.17 12.62
CA ASP A 16 9.28 3.93 11.66
C ASP A 16 9.76 2.85 10.70
N THR A 17 9.02 1.74 10.61
CA THR A 17 9.28 0.68 9.64
C THR A 17 8.25 0.79 8.53
N GLU A 18 8.72 0.82 7.29
CA GLU A 18 7.86 0.85 6.10
C GLU A 18 7.88 -0.52 5.42
N PHE A 19 6.71 -1.01 5.03
CA PHE A 19 6.52 -2.26 4.32
C PHE A 19 5.83 -1.97 2.99
N GLU A 20 6.28 -2.61 1.91
CA GLU A 20 5.64 -2.53 0.60
C GLU A 20 5.28 -3.93 0.14
N GLU A 21 4.03 -4.10 -0.33
CA GLU A 21 3.57 -5.35 -0.91
C GLU A 21 2.73 -5.09 -2.16
N GLU A 22 2.70 -6.07 -3.06
CA GLU A 22 1.96 -6.00 -4.33
C GLU A 22 0.83 -7.01 -4.30
N PHE A 23 -0.39 -6.52 -4.48
CA PHE A 23 -1.61 -7.31 -4.50
C PHE A 23 -2.21 -7.37 -5.92
N PRO A 24 -2.94 -8.44 -6.24
CA PRO A 24 -3.82 -8.48 -7.41
C PRO A 24 -4.80 -7.29 -7.43
N ASP A 25 -5.17 -6.81 -8.63
CA ASP A 25 -6.16 -5.71 -8.77
C ASP A 25 -7.57 -6.07 -8.28
N ASP A 26 -7.85 -7.37 -8.14
CA ASP A 26 -9.12 -7.90 -7.65
C ASP A 26 -9.15 -8.02 -6.11
N THR A 27 -8.02 -7.77 -5.42
CA THR A 27 -7.94 -7.88 -3.97
C THR A 27 -8.65 -6.72 -3.29
N SER A 28 -9.55 -7.06 -2.38
CA SER A 28 -10.32 -6.06 -1.62
C SER A 28 -9.47 -5.34 -0.58
N ASP A 29 -9.87 -4.11 -0.26
CA ASP A 29 -9.23 -3.29 0.79
C ASP A 29 -9.18 -4.00 2.15
N ILE A 30 -10.18 -4.84 2.44
CA ILE A 30 -10.24 -5.64 3.68
C ILE A 30 -9.16 -6.71 3.68
N GLU A 31 -9.01 -7.46 2.59
CA GLU A 31 -7.96 -8.50 2.49
C GLU A 31 -6.55 -7.90 2.51
N ILE A 32 -6.39 -6.72 1.89
CA ILE A 32 -5.14 -5.95 1.96
C ILE A 32 -4.87 -5.57 3.42
N GLU A 33 -5.84 -4.97 4.11
CA GLU A 33 -5.68 -4.57 5.51
C GLU A 33 -5.34 -5.76 6.41
N GLU A 34 -6.04 -6.89 6.29
CA GLU A 34 -5.75 -8.09 7.07
C GLU A 34 -4.33 -8.61 6.82
N THR A 35 -3.89 -8.61 5.55
CA THR A 35 -2.53 -9.04 5.18
C THR A 35 -1.49 -8.08 5.75
N MET A 36 -1.65 -6.77 5.54
CA MET A 36 -0.72 -5.76 6.03
C MET A 36 -0.69 -5.72 7.56
N LYS A 37 -1.81 -6.02 8.23
CA LYS A 37 -1.90 -6.13 9.69
C LYS A 37 -1.13 -7.33 10.24
N ASP A 38 -1.12 -8.45 9.51
CA ASP A 38 -0.33 -9.63 9.89
C ASP A 38 1.18 -9.34 9.78
N ILE A 39 1.58 -8.60 8.73
CA ILE A 39 2.97 -8.13 8.53
C ILE A 39 3.37 -7.13 9.61
N VAL A 40 2.54 -6.09 9.77
CA VAL A 40 2.73 -5.01 10.74
C VAL A 40 2.18 -5.50 12.08
N MET A 41 2.93 -6.40 12.71
CA MET A 41 2.62 -7.00 14.02
C MET A 41 1.68 -6.13 14.87
N GLU A 42 0.42 -6.57 15.05
CA GLU A 42 -0.78 -5.84 15.52
C GLU A 42 -0.59 -4.88 16.73
N GLN A 43 0.47 -5.03 17.52
CA GLN A 43 0.72 -4.27 18.73
C GLN A 43 1.24 -2.83 18.52
N VAL A 44 1.30 -2.34 17.29
CA VAL A 44 1.87 -1.03 16.97
C VAL A 44 0.90 -0.12 16.26
N ASP A 45 1.08 1.18 16.42
CA ASP A 45 0.32 2.17 15.65
C ASP A 45 0.78 2.09 14.20
N TRP A 46 -0.15 1.83 13.28
CA TRP A 46 0.18 1.66 11.87
C TRP A 46 -0.94 2.14 10.95
N SER A 47 -0.53 2.44 9.73
CA SER A 47 -1.43 2.80 8.64
C SER A 47 -0.93 2.24 7.33
N TRP A 48 -1.81 2.12 6.35
CA TRP A 48 -1.46 1.71 5.00
C TRP A 48 -2.16 2.57 3.95
N GLU A 49 -1.55 2.66 2.78
CA GLU A 49 -2.06 3.39 1.62
C GLU A 49 -1.83 2.62 0.32
N LYS A 50 -2.79 2.71 -0.61
CA LYS A 50 -2.61 2.23 -1.98
C LYS A 50 -1.71 3.20 -2.73
N VAL A 51 -0.57 2.71 -3.19
CA VAL A 51 0.31 3.41 -4.11
C VAL A 51 -0.27 3.23 -5.50
N GLU A 52 -1.32 3.99 -5.82
CA GLU A 52 -1.84 4.06 -7.18
C GLU A 52 -0.74 4.65 -8.08
N TYR A 53 -0.10 3.80 -8.89
CA TYR A 53 0.63 4.30 -10.05
C TYR A 53 -0.41 5.01 -10.91
N LYS A 54 -0.37 6.34 -10.95
CA LYS A 54 -1.10 7.19 -11.92
C LYS A 54 -0.67 6.86 -13.35
N LEU A 55 -0.96 5.66 -13.84
CA LEU A 55 -0.66 5.23 -15.19
C LEU A 55 -1.82 5.49 -16.15
N GLU A 56 -2.98 5.91 -15.65
CA GLU A 56 -4.19 6.10 -16.48
C GLU A 56 -4.49 7.56 -16.85
N ARG A 57 -3.54 8.50 -16.75
CA ARG A 57 -3.76 9.87 -17.26
C ARG A 57 -2.86 10.30 -18.41
N GLN A 58 -2.08 9.38 -18.99
CA GLN A 58 -1.24 9.66 -20.16
C GLN A 58 -1.56 8.80 -21.39
N LEU A 59 -2.34 7.72 -21.28
CA LEU A 59 -2.71 6.90 -22.44
C LEU A 59 -3.85 7.49 -23.28
N GLU A 60 -4.79 8.26 -22.68
CA GLU A 60 -5.87 8.93 -23.43
C GLU A 60 -5.41 10.14 -24.28
N ARG A 61 -4.14 10.54 -24.23
CA ARG A 61 -3.63 11.72 -24.97
C ARG A 61 -2.75 11.37 -26.17
N MET A 62 -2.60 10.09 -26.51
CA MET A 62 -1.80 9.62 -27.64
C MET A 62 -2.60 8.93 -28.75
N GLU A 63 -3.94 8.89 -28.66
CA GLU A 63 -4.80 8.38 -29.75
C GLU A 63 -5.40 9.48 -30.64
N ASP A 64 -5.00 10.74 -30.46
CA ASP A 64 -5.56 11.91 -31.17
C ASP A 64 -4.53 12.64 -32.09
N GLU A 65 -3.52 11.94 -32.62
CA GLU A 65 -2.62 12.51 -33.65
C GLU A 65 -2.40 11.60 -34.87
#